data_AF-A0A951J9Q9-F1
#
_entry.id   AF-A0A951J9Q9-F1
#
_cell.length_a   1.000
_cell.length_b   1.000
_cell.length_c   1.000
_cell.angle_alpha   90.00
_cell.angle_beta   90.00
_cell.angle_gamma   90.00
#
_symmetry.space_group_name_H-M   'P 1'
#
loop_
_entity.id
_entity.type
_entity.pdbx_description
1 polymer ?
#
loop_
_entity_poly.entity_id
_entity_poly.type
_entity_poly.pdbx_seq_one_letter_code
_entity_poly.pdbx_strand_id
1 'polypeptide(L)'
;MDPVRLLDSRTPTPEPLYPAGARTTPAFRLGAGETFDLLVAGRGVVPAVAGAVALNVTAVGATASTDVRVYPTPAGAGAVPTVSSLNVAAGTTVANLVTVTVGAGGRVRLRNAVGAVHLLADLAGYFTPAGRSSLTGRTPTRLLDT
;
A
#
# COMPACT_ATOMS: atom_id res chain seq x y z
N MET A 1 -7.81 -1.28 18.89
CA MET A 1 -6.53 -0.85 18.31
C MET A 1 -6.84 -0.30 16.94
N ASP A 2 -6.62 0.99 16.74
CA ASP A 2 -7.14 1.70 15.57
C ASP A 2 -6.54 1.21 14.25
N PRO A 3 -7.27 1.38 13.12
CA PRO A 3 -6.75 1.15 11.78
C PRO A 3 -5.43 1.89 11.57
N VAL A 4 -4.44 1.21 11.00
CA VAL A 4 -3.12 1.82 10.75
C VAL A 4 -3.04 2.26 9.29
N ARG A 5 -3.06 3.57 9.06
CA ARG A 5 -2.74 4.20 7.78
C ARG A 5 -1.23 4.07 7.54
N LEU A 6 -0.83 3.28 6.56
CA LEU A 6 0.58 3.12 6.18
C LEU A 6 1.00 4.10 5.08
N LEU A 7 0.06 4.55 4.25
CA LEU A 7 0.31 5.55 3.22
C LEU A 7 -0.92 6.43 3.00
N ASP A 8 -0.73 7.75 3.01
CA ASP A 8 -1.66 8.71 2.42
C ASP A 8 -0.85 9.68 1.55
N SER A 9 -0.86 9.49 0.24
CA SER A 9 -0.07 10.33 -0.67
C SER A 9 -0.66 11.73 -0.87
N ARG A 10 -1.84 12.04 -0.32
CA ARG A 10 -2.46 13.38 -0.42
C ARG A 10 -1.87 14.37 0.58
N THR A 11 -1.21 13.86 1.62
CA THR A 11 -0.66 14.65 2.71
C THR A 11 0.80 14.29 2.94
N PRO A 12 1.64 15.22 3.41
CA PRO A 12 3.00 14.88 3.80
C PRO A 12 2.98 13.76 4.85
N THR A 13 3.65 12.64 4.57
CA THR A 13 3.66 11.48 5.47
C THR A 13 5.05 11.38 6.14
N PRO A 14 5.14 11.25 7.48
CA PRO A 14 6.37 10.86 8.14
C PRO A 14 6.71 9.42 7.75
N GLU A 15 7.79 9.21 6.99
CA GLU A 15 8.33 7.87 6.74
C GLU A 15 9.14 7.42 7.96
N PRO A 16 8.97 6.18 8.48
CA PRO A 16 10.00 5.56 9.28
C PRO A 16 11.11 5.11 8.31
N LEU A 17 12.08 5.99 8.08
CA LEU A 17 13.32 5.65 7.39
C LEU A 17 14.28 5.02 8.39
N TYR A 18 14.69 3.78 8.14
CA TYR A 18 15.83 3.15 8.80
C TYR A 18 17.15 3.52 8.08
N PRO A 19 18.28 3.72 8.78
CA PRO A 19 18.51 4.71 9.83
C PRO A 19 18.98 6.08 9.26
N ALA A 20 18.89 7.12 10.08
CA ALA A 20 19.30 8.52 9.84
C ALA A 20 18.30 9.42 9.06
N GLY A 21 17.40 10.05 9.84
CA GLY A 21 16.69 11.27 9.46
C GLY A 21 15.24 11.05 9.07
N ALA A 22 14.31 11.54 9.88
CA ALA A 22 12.90 11.62 9.52
C ALA A 22 12.76 12.59 8.32
N ARG A 23 12.65 12.04 7.10
CA ARG A 23 12.21 12.81 5.93
C ARG A 23 10.69 12.71 5.86
N THR A 24 10.03 13.85 5.80
CA THR A 24 8.63 13.92 5.37
C THR A 24 8.60 13.79 3.86
N THR A 25 7.95 12.76 3.34
CA THR A 25 7.64 12.71 1.90
C THR A 25 6.53 13.73 1.66
N PRO A 26 6.70 14.74 0.78
CA PRO A 26 5.63 15.67 0.43
C PRO A 26 4.41 14.93 -0.12
N ALA A 27 3.25 15.60 -0.16
CA ALA A 27 2.11 15.08 -0.91
C ALA A 27 2.51 14.83 -2.37
N PHE A 28 2.09 13.70 -2.92
CA PHE A 28 2.47 13.26 -4.27
C PHE A 28 1.37 12.43 -4.93
N ARG A 29 1.37 12.45 -6.27
CA ARG A 29 0.60 11.52 -7.10
C ARG A 29 1.59 10.58 -7.77
N LEU A 30 1.25 9.31 -7.89
CA LEU A 30 2.00 8.40 -8.75
C LEU A 30 1.58 8.68 -10.19
N GLY A 31 2.53 9.10 -11.01
CA GLY A 31 2.41 9.28 -12.44
C GLY A 31 2.34 7.98 -13.23
N ALA A 32 2.37 8.08 -14.55
CA ALA A 32 2.21 6.95 -15.44
C ALA A 32 3.44 6.03 -15.37
N GLY A 33 3.22 4.75 -15.08
CA GLY A 33 4.28 3.76 -14.92
C GLY A 33 5.07 3.89 -13.62
N GLU A 34 4.85 4.93 -12.82
CA GLU A 34 5.57 5.17 -11.57
C GLU A 34 5.18 4.18 -10.48
N THR A 35 6.11 3.99 -9.55
CA THR A 35 6.00 3.03 -8.46
C THR A 35 6.34 3.65 -7.12
N PHE A 36 5.72 3.15 -6.05
CA PHE A 36 6.05 3.49 -4.68
C PHE A 36 6.28 2.22 -3.84
N ASP A 37 7.43 2.14 -3.17
CA ASP A 37 7.82 1.01 -2.33
C ASP A 37 7.43 1.24 -0.87
N LEU A 38 6.24 0.78 -0.51
CA LEU A 38 5.69 0.91 0.82
C LEU A 38 6.34 -0.09 1.78
N LEU A 39 7.04 0.42 2.80
CA LEU A 39 7.47 -0.39 3.94
C LEU A 39 6.24 -0.89 4.70
N VAL A 40 6.12 -2.20 4.86
CA VAL A 40 5.01 -2.84 5.56
C VAL A 40 5.47 -3.71 6.72
N ALA A 41 6.46 -4.59 6.54
CA ALA A 41 6.98 -5.41 7.63
C ALA A 41 7.94 -4.60 8.50
N GLY A 42 7.84 -4.77 9.82
CA GLY A 42 8.59 -3.97 10.79
C GLY A 42 8.08 -2.53 10.93
N ARG A 43 6.96 -2.18 10.27
CA ARG A 43 6.34 -0.86 10.37
C ARG A 43 5.14 -0.89 11.31
N GLY A 44 5.20 -0.04 12.33
CA GLY A 44 4.14 0.09 13.33
C GLY A 44 3.88 -1.25 14.02
N VAL A 45 2.70 -1.82 13.77
CA VAL A 45 2.23 -3.05 14.42
C VAL A 45 2.51 -4.34 13.63
N VAL A 46 3.08 -4.22 12.43
CA VAL A 46 3.39 -5.38 11.58
C VAL A 46 4.75 -5.94 11.99
N PRO A 47 4.83 -7.22 12.43
CA PRO A 47 6.11 -7.84 12.74
C PRO A 47 7.08 -7.80 11.57
N ALA A 48 8.39 -7.66 11.86
CA ALA A 48 9.43 -7.71 10.82
C ALA A 48 9.45 -9.05 10.07
N VAL A 49 8.95 -10.12 10.70
CA VAL A 49 8.84 -11.47 10.14
C VAL A 49 7.56 -11.70 9.32
N ALA A 50 6.70 -10.70 9.12
CA ALA A 50 5.48 -10.86 8.36
C ALA A 50 5.78 -11.24 6.90
N GLY A 51 5.19 -12.36 6.44
CA GLY A 51 5.38 -12.88 5.08
C GLY A 51 4.34 -12.37 4.08
N ALA A 52 3.21 -11.85 4.57
CA ALA A 52 2.18 -11.21 3.76
C ALA A 52 1.39 -10.18 4.58
N VAL A 53 0.76 -9.24 3.88
CA VAL A 53 -0.15 -8.24 4.47
C VAL A 53 -1.46 -8.18 3.68
N ALA A 54 -2.55 -7.88 4.38
CA ALA A 54 -3.81 -7.48 3.80
C ALA A 54 -3.94 -5.96 3.92
N LEU A 55 -4.09 -5.27 2.79
CA LEU A 55 -4.16 -3.82 2.68
C LEU A 55 -5.45 -3.40 2.01
N ASN A 56 -6.19 -2.45 2.59
CA ASN A 56 -7.19 -1.71 1.84
C ASN A 56 -6.48 -0.61 1.07
N VAL A 57 -6.36 -0.77 -0.26
CA VAL A 57 -5.72 0.20 -1.14
C VAL A 57 -6.79 1.04 -1.79
N THR A 58 -6.66 2.36 -1.69
CA THR A 58 -7.61 3.31 -2.26
C THR A 58 -6.89 4.23 -3.25
N ALA A 59 -7.40 4.28 -4.48
CA ALA A 59 -6.97 5.20 -5.51
C ALA A 59 -7.92 6.41 -5.53
N VAL A 60 -7.38 7.62 -5.46
CA VAL A 60 -8.16 8.85 -5.35
C VAL A 60 -7.80 9.81 -6.48
N GLY A 61 -8.83 10.27 -7.20
CA GLY A 61 -8.73 11.38 -8.14
C GLY A 61 -7.82 11.10 -9.33
N ALA A 62 -7.90 9.90 -9.91
CA ALA A 62 -7.13 9.53 -11.09
C ALA A 62 -7.39 10.50 -12.26
N THR A 63 -6.33 11.00 -12.91
CA THR A 63 -6.48 11.96 -14.03
C THR A 63 -6.84 11.29 -15.35
N ALA A 64 -6.71 9.97 -15.44
CA ALA A 64 -7.10 9.14 -16.58
C ALA A 64 -7.59 7.78 -16.07
N SER A 65 -8.34 7.05 -16.90
CA SER A 65 -8.66 5.66 -16.60
C SER A 65 -7.35 4.86 -16.55
N THR A 66 -7.13 4.15 -15.45
CA THR A 66 -5.86 3.49 -15.12
C THR A 66 -6.08 2.19 -14.37
N ASP A 67 -5.00 1.44 -14.18
CA ASP A 67 -4.94 0.30 -13.28
C ASP A 67 -3.84 0.49 -12.22
N VAL A 68 -4.12 -0.02 -11.02
CA VAL A 68 -3.16 -0.06 -9.91
C VAL A 68 -2.80 -1.50 -9.63
N ARG A 69 -1.49 -1.77 -9.47
CA ARG A 69 -0.96 -3.09 -9.13
C ARG A 69 -0.23 -3.02 -7.80
N VAL A 70 -0.45 -4.01 -6.96
CA VAL A 70 0.24 -4.15 -5.67
C VAL A 70 0.92 -5.51 -5.66
N TYR A 71 2.24 -5.52 -5.47
CA TYR A 71 3.04 -6.74 -5.61
C TYR A 71 4.33 -6.67 -4.79
N PRO A 72 5.04 -7.80 -4.58
CA PRO A 72 6.24 -7.82 -3.74
C PRO A 72 7.42 -7.09 -4.38
N THR A 73 8.30 -6.52 -3.56
CA THR A 73 9.62 -6.06 -4.00
C THR A 73 10.65 -7.22 -4.04
N PRO A 74 11.72 -7.11 -4.84
CA PRO A 74 11.84 -6.20 -5.97
C PRO A 74 10.97 -6.71 -7.13
N ALA A 75 10.45 -5.81 -7.96
CA ALA A 75 10.09 -6.22 -9.32
C ALA A 75 11.03 -5.56 -10.32
N GLY A 76 11.75 -6.37 -11.08
CA GLY A 76 12.32 -5.95 -12.35
C GLY A 76 11.23 -5.83 -13.43
N ALA A 77 11.58 -5.34 -14.62
CA ALA A 77 10.65 -5.12 -15.73
C ALA A 77 9.86 -6.38 -16.16
N GLY A 78 10.38 -7.59 -15.92
CA GLY A 78 9.69 -8.87 -16.17
C GLY A 78 8.90 -9.43 -14.99
N ALA A 79 8.94 -8.79 -13.82
CA ALA A 79 8.27 -9.25 -12.60
C ALA A 79 7.05 -8.40 -12.23
N VAL A 80 6.71 -7.38 -13.03
CA VAL A 80 5.49 -6.62 -12.83
C VAL A 80 4.30 -7.48 -13.25
N PRO A 81 3.31 -7.73 -12.37
CA PRO A 81 2.16 -8.55 -12.71
C PRO A 81 1.43 -8.01 -13.94
N THR A 82 0.89 -8.90 -14.77
CA THR A 82 0.04 -8.54 -15.92
C THR A 82 -1.40 -8.22 -15.51
N VAL A 83 -1.78 -8.58 -14.29
CA VAL A 83 -3.13 -8.37 -13.72
C VAL A 83 -3.16 -7.16 -12.78
N SER A 84 -4.31 -6.49 -12.74
CA SER A 84 -4.55 -5.34 -11.87
C SER A 84 -5.10 -5.75 -10.51
N SER A 85 -4.76 -4.96 -9.49
CA SER A 85 -5.41 -5.02 -8.17
C SER A 85 -6.62 -4.08 -8.14
N LEU A 86 -6.57 -2.96 -8.86
CA LEU A 86 -7.69 -2.02 -9.02
C LEU A 86 -7.77 -1.55 -10.47
N ASN A 87 -8.99 -1.38 -10.97
CA ASN A 87 -9.27 -0.64 -12.20
C ASN A 87 -10.01 0.64 -11.82
N VAL A 88 -9.48 1.79 -12.25
CA VAL A 88 -9.91 3.10 -11.75
C VAL A 88 -10.32 3.95 -12.95
N ALA A 89 -11.57 4.38 -13.00
CA ALA A 89 -12.01 5.34 -14.02
C ALA A 89 -11.52 6.76 -13.68
N ALA A 90 -11.29 7.58 -14.71
CA ALA A 90 -10.90 8.98 -14.51
C ALA A 90 -11.88 9.73 -13.58
N GLY A 91 -11.35 10.54 -12.67
CA GLY A 91 -12.12 11.35 -11.72
C GLY A 91 -12.76 10.58 -10.55
N THR A 92 -12.61 9.25 -10.50
CA THR A 92 -13.25 8.43 -9.45
C THR A 92 -12.34 8.15 -8.26
N THR A 93 -12.95 7.66 -7.18
CA THR A 93 -12.25 7.06 -6.04
C THR A 93 -12.67 5.59 -5.95
N VAL A 94 -11.69 4.68 -5.95
CA VAL A 94 -11.92 3.23 -5.92
C VAL A 94 -11.05 2.61 -4.84
N ALA A 95 -11.63 1.76 -4.01
CA ALA A 95 -10.92 0.98 -3.00
C ALA A 95 -11.02 -0.51 -3.31
N ASN A 96 -9.95 -1.25 -3.00
CA ASN A 96 -9.97 -2.72 -3.01
C ASN A 96 -9.10 -3.28 -1.88
N LEU A 97 -9.54 -4.39 -1.28
CA LEU A 97 -8.74 -5.16 -0.34
C LEU A 97 -7.78 -6.06 -1.10
N VAL A 98 -6.48 -5.93 -0.82
CA VAL A 98 -5.41 -6.67 -1.48
C VAL A 98 -4.62 -7.46 -0.44
N THR A 99 -4.51 -8.78 -0.64
CA THR A 99 -3.53 -9.60 0.08
C THR A 99 -2.29 -9.78 -0.79
N VAL A 100 -1.14 -9.42 -0.27
CA VAL A 100 0.12 -9.43 -1.02
C VAL A 100 1.26 -9.96 -0.16
N THR A 101 2.14 -10.77 -0.75
CA THR A 101 3.35 -11.24 -0.06
C THR A 101 4.32 -10.08 0.15
N VAL A 102 4.99 -10.08 1.30
CA VAL A 102 5.99 -9.07 1.60
C VAL A 102 7.28 -9.43 0.86
N GLY A 103 7.81 -8.46 0.12
CA GLY A 103 9.04 -8.59 -0.64
C GLY A 103 10.31 -8.17 0.10
N ALA A 104 11.40 -8.04 -0.64
CA ALA A 104 12.70 -7.62 -0.15
C ALA A 104 12.63 -6.28 0.60
N GLY A 105 13.35 -6.20 1.72
CA GLY A 105 13.35 -5.02 2.59
C GLY A 105 12.05 -4.81 3.37
N GLY A 106 11.16 -5.81 3.43
CA GLY A 106 9.90 -5.72 4.16
C GLY A 106 8.85 -4.89 3.42
N ARG A 107 8.93 -4.80 2.09
CA ARG A 107 8.14 -3.84 1.29
C ARG A 107 7.17 -4.52 0.32
N VAL A 108 6.18 -3.74 -0.07
CA VAL A 108 5.32 -4.01 -1.23
C VAL A 108 5.42 -2.82 -2.18
N ARG A 109 5.33 -3.08 -3.47
CA ARG A 109 5.36 -2.06 -4.52
C ARG A 109 3.95 -1.78 -5.01
N LEU A 110 3.57 -0.51 -5.00
CA LEU A 110 2.36 0.00 -5.63
C LEU A 110 2.74 0.65 -6.95
N ARG A 111 2.06 0.33 -8.03
CA ARG A 111 2.29 0.89 -9.37
C ARG A 111 1.01 1.50 -9.92
N ASN A 112 1.12 2.68 -10.54
CA ASN A 112 0.07 3.25 -11.38
C ASN A 112 0.42 3.05 -12.87
N ALA A 113 -0.53 2.63 -13.69
CA ALA A 113 -0.26 2.37 -15.11
C ALA A 113 -0.28 3.64 -15.96
N VAL A 114 -1.31 4.48 -15.82
CA VAL A 114 -1.60 5.64 -16.69
C VAL A 114 -2.01 6.85 -15.86
N GLY A 115 -1.79 8.05 -16.40
CA GLY A 115 -2.19 9.29 -15.74
C GLY A 115 -1.50 9.50 -14.39
N ALA A 116 -2.14 10.24 -13.50
CA ALA A 116 -1.67 10.50 -12.15
C ALA A 116 -2.76 10.20 -11.12
N VAL A 117 -2.40 9.56 -10.01
CA VAL A 117 -3.36 9.17 -8.96
C VAL A 117 -2.76 9.30 -7.57
N HIS A 118 -3.58 9.67 -6.58
CA HIS A 118 -3.17 9.50 -5.18
C HIS A 118 -3.45 8.08 -4.72
N LEU A 119 -2.53 7.49 -3.98
CA LEU A 119 -2.71 6.18 -3.37
C LEU A 119 -2.70 6.27 -1.86
N LEU A 120 -3.64 5.54 -1.29
CA LEU A 120 -3.88 5.39 0.13
C LEU A 120 -3.77 3.91 0.46
N ALA A 121 -3.08 3.54 1.53
CA ALA A 121 -2.98 2.16 2.00
C ALA A 121 -3.22 2.06 3.50
N ASP A 122 -4.25 1.31 3.86
CA ASP A 122 -4.61 0.99 5.24
C ASP A 122 -4.33 -0.48 5.52
N LEU A 123 -3.73 -0.77 6.67
CA LEU A 123 -3.49 -2.14 7.11
C LEU A 123 -4.78 -2.77 7.63
N ALA A 124 -5.25 -3.82 6.96
CA ALA A 124 -6.37 -4.65 7.41
C ALA A 124 -5.89 -5.85 8.27
N GLY A 125 -4.68 -6.35 8.01
CA GLY A 125 -4.06 -7.42 8.79
C GLY A 125 -2.73 -7.91 8.20
N TYR A 126 -2.11 -8.89 8.85
CA TYR A 126 -0.85 -9.50 8.39
C TYR A 126 -0.80 -11.00 8.69
N PHE A 127 0.13 -11.70 8.04
CA PHE A 127 0.38 -13.13 8.16
C PHE A 127 1.84 -13.38 8.55
N THR A 128 2.07 -14.25 9.55
CA THR A 128 3.41 -14.62 10.03
C THR A 128 3.71 -16.11 9.79
N PRO A 129 4.99 -16.51 9.63
CA PRO A 129 5.38 -17.90 9.37
C PRO A 129 5.06 -18.93 10.48
N ALA A 130 4.62 -18.51 11.67
CA ALA A 130 4.37 -19.40 12.79
C ALA A 130 3.12 -20.31 12.58
N GLY A 131 3.31 -21.39 11.84
CA GLY A 131 2.58 -22.66 11.93
C GLY A 131 1.16 -22.73 11.36
N ARG A 132 0.43 -21.62 11.20
CA ARG A 132 -0.87 -21.57 10.52
C ARG A 132 -1.02 -20.23 9.81
N SER A 133 -1.61 -20.25 8.62
CA SER A 133 -2.01 -19.07 7.82
C SER A 133 -3.04 -18.21 8.57
N SER A 134 -2.64 -17.61 9.69
CA SER A 134 -3.50 -16.83 10.56
C SER A 134 -3.46 -15.38 10.12
N LEU A 135 -4.58 -14.88 9.61
CA LEU A 135 -4.79 -13.46 9.42
C LEU A 135 -5.02 -12.84 10.80
N THR A 136 -4.08 -12.00 11.25
CA THR A 136 -4.37 -11.13 12.39
C THR A 136 -5.18 -9.93 11.89
N GLY A 137 -6.50 -10.10 11.82
CA GLY A 137 -7.43 -9.07 11.41
C GLY A 137 -7.47 -7.90 12.38
N ARG A 138 -7.66 -6.69 11.86
CA ARG A 138 -7.90 -5.49 12.66
C ARG A 138 -9.37 -5.13 12.62
N THR A 139 -9.97 -4.92 13.79
CA THR A 139 -11.32 -4.37 13.90
C THR A 139 -11.29 -2.92 13.42
N PRO A 140 -12.03 -2.55 12.35
CA PRO A 140 -12.17 -1.17 11.97
C PRO A 140 -12.96 -0.42 13.05
N THR A 141 -12.40 0.65 13.61
CA THR A 141 -13.16 1.60 14.44
C THR A 141 -13.59 2.76 13.56
N ARG A 142 -14.91 3.01 13.48
CA ARG A 142 -15.47 4.19 12.81
C ARG A 142 -15.15 5.40 13.70
N LEU A 143 -14.28 6.30 13.24
CA LEU A 143 -13.82 7.46 14.01
C LEU A 143 -14.70 8.71 13.81
N LEU A 144 -15.62 8.68 12.84
CA LEU A 144 -16.56 9.77 12.58
C LEU A 144 -17.87 9.21 11.99
N ASP A 145 -18.99 9.62 12.57
CA ASP A 145 -20.33 9.53 12.01
C ASP A 145 -20.71 10.94 11.54
N THR A 146 -21.21 11.09 10.32
CA THR A 146 -21.70 12.36 9.77
C THR A 146 -23.05 12.13 9.14
#